data_AF-A0A947YMX0-F1
#
_entry.id   AF-A0A947YMX0-F1
#
_cell.length_a   1.000
_cell.length_b   1.000
_cell.length_c   1.000
_cell.angle_alpha   90.00
_cell.angle_beta   90.00
_cell.angle_gamma   90.00
#
_symmetry.space_group_name_H-M   'P 1'
#
loop_
_entity.id
_entity.type
_entity.pdbx_description
1 polymer ?
#
loop_
_entity_poly.entity_id
_entity_poly.type
_entity_poly.pdbx_seq_one_letter_code
_entity_poly.pdbx_strand_id
1 'polypeptide(L)'
;MFNFFSKKQPPAKLTEDELRLKAAGVNFAIFTISDEITKNLQKEVKDLSKLKQEEINNVFFVVSYVALFQAQKFFWENFIQDEENARIFEAHLFRMFEKTSGVNPKPHIQDLVKYVQQGEPSREVQYIGSKICRTLEKEDAFLMLEISTVFASFLTHGFYESMKRAWELPNETLKEMADKLESSN
;
A
#
# COMPACT_ATOMS: atom_id res chain seq x y z
N MET A 1 4.58 19.58 18.00
CA MET A 1 5.56 18.69 18.66
C MET A 1 4.86 18.08 19.86
N PHE A 2 4.33 16.86 19.75
CA PHE A 2 3.64 16.18 20.85
C PHE A 2 4.36 14.87 21.16
N ASN A 3 4.95 14.82 22.35
CA ASN A 3 5.58 13.63 22.93
C ASN A 3 4.54 12.94 23.82
N PHE A 4 3.99 11.82 23.36
CA PHE A 4 3.33 10.85 24.21
C PHE A 4 3.95 9.49 23.89
N PHE A 5 4.19 8.72 24.95
CA PHE A 5 4.44 7.27 25.00
C PHE A 5 5.72 6.81 25.69
N SER A 6 5.46 5.86 26.57
CA SER A 6 6.26 5.30 27.64
C SER A 6 7.49 4.53 27.15
N LYS A 7 8.53 4.51 27.98
CA LYS A 7 9.70 3.64 27.90
C LYS A 7 9.31 2.15 27.82
N LYS A 8 9.02 1.64 26.63
CA LYS A 8 9.27 0.25 26.27
C LYS A 8 10.76 0.15 25.95
N GLN A 9 11.44 -0.91 26.40
CA GLN A 9 12.83 -1.15 25.99
C GLN A 9 12.92 -1.05 24.46
N PRO A 10 13.92 -0.32 23.91
CA PRO A 10 14.07 -0.21 22.48
C PRO A 10 14.31 -1.63 21.94
N PRO A 11 13.49 -2.12 21.00
CA PRO A 11 13.80 -3.34 20.29
C PRO A 11 15.18 -3.17 19.61
N ALA A 12 15.90 -4.26 19.44
CA ALA A 12 17.18 -4.24 18.72
C ALA A 12 17.00 -3.48 17.41
N LYS A 13 17.90 -2.51 17.13
CA LYS A 13 17.91 -1.80 15.85
C LYS A 13 17.99 -2.84 14.74
N LEU A 14 17.01 -2.84 13.84
CA LEU A 14 17.04 -3.67 12.65
C LEU A 14 18.20 -3.21 11.76
N THR A 15 18.90 -4.17 11.18
CA THR A 15 19.94 -3.90 10.18
C THR A 15 19.31 -3.47 8.85
N GLU A 16 20.08 -2.79 8.00
CA GLU A 16 19.64 -2.41 6.65
C GLU A 16 19.19 -3.63 5.84
N ASP A 17 19.93 -4.73 5.92
CA ASP A 17 19.56 -5.99 5.25
C ASP A 17 18.25 -6.57 5.77
N GLU A 18 18.00 -6.53 7.08
CA GLU A 18 16.71 -6.96 7.62
C GLU A 18 15.59 -6.08 7.10
N LEU A 19 15.75 -4.76 7.11
CA LEU A 19 14.75 -3.81 6.59
C LEU A 19 14.48 -4.03 5.09
N ARG A 20 15.52 -4.32 4.30
CA ARG A 20 15.39 -4.72 2.89
C ARG A 20 14.53 -5.97 2.73
N LEU A 21 14.81 -7.02 3.51
CA LEU A 21 14.05 -8.27 3.49
C LEU A 21 12.59 -8.05 3.91
N LYS A 22 12.34 -7.24 4.95
CA LYS A 22 10.99 -6.87 5.37
C LYS A 22 10.24 -6.11 4.28
N ALA A 23 10.91 -5.18 3.58
CA ALA A 23 10.33 -4.47 2.45
C ALA A 23 9.92 -5.42 1.32
N ALA A 24 10.69 -6.49 1.05
CA ALA A 24 10.33 -7.48 0.03
C ALA A 24 9.03 -8.22 0.36
N GLY A 25 8.88 -8.68 1.61
CA GLY A 25 7.66 -9.33 2.08
C GLY A 25 6.45 -8.39 2.00
N VAL A 26 6.60 -7.16 2.48
CA VAL A 26 5.53 -6.15 2.42
C VAL A 26 5.15 -5.80 0.98
N ASN A 27 6.12 -5.64 0.09
CA ASN A 27 5.88 -5.40 -1.34
C ASN A 27 5.06 -6.54 -1.97
N PHE A 28 5.45 -7.79 -1.71
CA PHE A 28 4.69 -8.95 -2.19
C PHE A 28 3.23 -8.94 -1.70
N ALA A 29 3.02 -8.63 -0.42
CA ALA A 29 1.69 -8.57 0.16
C ALA A 29 0.85 -7.42 -0.41
N ILE A 30 1.46 -6.25 -0.69
CA ILE A 30 0.79 -5.13 -1.34
C ILE A 30 0.18 -5.61 -2.66
N PHE A 31 0.99 -6.15 -3.58
CA PHE A 31 0.48 -6.57 -4.90
C PHE A 31 -0.54 -7.72 -4.82
N THR A 32 -0.33 -8.67 -3.91
CA THR A 32 -1.28 -9.79 -3.70
C THR A 32 -2.65 -9.27 -3.26
N ILE A 33 -2.68 -8.39 -2.26
CA ILE A 33 -3.94 -7.83 -1.76
C ILE A 33 -4.55 -6.87 -2.78
N SER A 34 -3.75 -6.10 -3.51
CA SER A 34 -4.26 -5.21 -4.55
C SER A 34 -4.94 -5.97 -5.68
N ASP A 35 -4.45 -7.15 -6.04
CA ASP A 35 -5.12 -8.03 -7.00
C ASP A 35 -6.47 -8.51 -6.47
N GLU A 36 -6.52 -8.96 -5.21
CA GLU A 36 -7.76 -9.39 -4.56
C GLU A 36 -8.80 -8.25 -4.44
N ILE A 37 -8.37 -7.07 -4.01
CA ILE A 37 -9.21 -5.87 -3.95
C ILE A 37 -9.75 -5.53 -5.35
N THR A 38 -8.89 -5.56 -6.37
CA THR A 38 -9.28 -5.22 -7.75
C THR A 38 -10.29 -6.22 -8.31
N LYS A 39 -10.14 -7.51 -7.98
CA LYS A 39 -11.13 -8.55 -8.32
C LYS A 39 -12.46 -8.34 -7.61
N ASN A 40 -12.45 -8.00 -6.32
CA ASN A 40 -13.68 -7.74 -5.58
C ASN A 40 -14.36 -6.45 -6.03
N LEU A 41 -13.62 -5.40 -6.36
CA LEU A 41 -14.16 -4.19 -6.98
C LEU A 41 -14.90 -4.51 -8.29
N GLN A 42 -14.34 -5.33 -9.17
CA GLN A 42 -15.01 -5.75 -10.41
C GLN A 42 -16.27 -6.60 -10.16
N LYS A 43 -16.30 -7.36 -9.06
CA LYS A 43 -17.43 -8.22 -8.70
C LYS A 43 -18.57 -7.43 -8.05
N GLU A 44 -18.25 -6.49 -7.18
CA GLU A 44 -19.22 -5.80 -6.32
C GLU A 44 -19.66 -4.45 -6.88
N VAL A 45 -18.82 -3.78 -7.68
CA VAL A 45 -19.13 -2.48 -8.28
C VAL A 45 -19.53 -2.68 -9.75
N LYS A 46 -20.80 -2.48 -10.04
CA LYS A 46 -21.41 -2.77 -11.35
C LYS A 46 -20.66 -2.08 -12.50
N ASP A 47 -20.26 -0.83 -12.31
CA ASP A 47 -19.56 -0.04 -13.32
C ASP A 47 -18.12 -0.49 -13.59
N LEU A 48 -17.54 -1.30 -12.70
CA LEU A 48 -16.20 -1.86 -12.85
C LEU A 48 -16.23 -3.27 -13.48
N SER A 49 -17.36 -3.97 -13.43
CA SER A 49 -17.52 -5.35 -13.95
C SER A 49 -17.30 -5.51 -15.46
N LYS A 50 -17.31 -4.41 -16.22
CA LYS A 50 -17.21 -4.40 -17.69
C LYS A 50 -15.99 -3.66 -18.22
N LEU A 51 -15.03 -3.35 -17.35
CA LEU A 51 -13.80 -2.68 -17.75
C LEU A 51 -12.97 -3.58 -18.67
N LYS A 52 -12.30 -2.95 -19.62
CA LYS A 52 -11.28 -3.62 -20.44
C LYS A 52 -10.04 -3.87 -19.60
N GLN A 53 -9.17 -4.78 -20.06
CA GLN A 53 -7.95 -5.14 -19.33
C GLN A 53 -7.05 -3.93 -19.01
N GLU A 54 -6.94 -2.97 -19.92
CA GLU A 54 -6.16 -1.75 -19.70
C GLU A 54 -6.72 -0.91 -18.55
N GLU A 55 -8.05 -0.73 -18.51
CA GLU A 55 -8.73 -0.01 -17.43
C GLU A 55 -8.61 -0.76 -16.09
N ILE A 56 -8.68 -2.10 -16.12
CA ILE A 56 -8.45 -2.95 -14.95
C ILE A 56 -7.02 -2.76 -14.43
N ASN A 57 -6.03 -2.71 -15.31
CA ASN A 57 -4.63 -2.48 -14.92
C ASN A 57 -4.46 -1.09 -14.28
N ASN A 58 -5.17 -0.07 -14.79
CA ASN A 58 -5.17 1.27 -14.20
C ASN A 58 -5.81 1.28 -12.81
N VAL A 59 -6.94 0.59 -12.62
CA VAL A 59 -7.57 0.40 -11.30
C VAL A 59 -6.61 -0.31 -10.35
N PHE A 60 -6.03 -1.43 -10.79
CA PHE A 60 -5.06 -2.21 -10.03
C PHE A 60 -3.87 -1.36 -9.58
N PHE A 61 -3.32 -0.53 -10.47
CA PHE A 61 -2.22 0.36 -10.13
C PHE A 61 -2.62 1.38 -9.06
N VAL A 62 -3.82 1.98 -9.18
CA VAL A 62 -4.34 2.91 -8.15
C VAL A 62 -4.49 2.23 -6.81
N VAL A 63 -5.11 1.05 -6.78
CA VAL A 63 -5.24 0.24 -5.56
C VAL A 63 -3.86 -0.07 -4.96
N SER A 64 -2.88 -0.42 -5.79
CA SER A 64 -1.53 -0.81 -5.36
C SER A 64 -0.77 0.32 -4.68
N TYR A 65 -0.77 1.54 -5.24
CA TYR A 65 -0.05 2.63 -4.59
C TYR A 65 -0.80 3.19 -3.37
N VAL A 66 -2.13 3.08 -3.31
CA VAL A 66 -2.89 3.42 -2.10
C VAL A 66 -2.61 2.39 -0.99
N ALA A 67 -2.53 1.10 -1.33
CA ALA A 67 -2.12 0.05 -0.41
C ALA A 67 -0.66 0.25 0.07
N LEU A 68 0.26 0.66 -0.81
CA LEU A 68 1.63 1.05 -0.45
C LEU A 68 1.64 2.15 0.61
N PHE A 69 0.86 3.23 0.42
CA PHE A 69 0.73 4.30 1.40
C PHE A 69 0.22 3.78 2.76
N GLN A 70 -0.82 2.96 2.75
CA GLN A 70 -1.39 2.38 3.97
C GLN A 70 -0.41 1.46 4.70
N ALA A 71 0.38 0.67 3.96
CA ALA A 71 1.42 -0.18 4.51
C ALA A 71 2.54 0.66 5.16
N GLN A 72 3.05 1.67 4.45
CA GLN A 72 4.07 2.59 4.97
C GLN A 72 3.62 3.22 6.29
N LYS A 73 2.41 3.78 6.32
CA LYS A 73 1.81 4.38 7.51
C LYS A 73 1.71 3.38 8.66
N PHE A 74 1.18 2.19 8.39
CA PHE A 74 1.04 1.13 9.39
C PHE A 74 2.37 0.75 10.05
N PHE A 75 3.42 0.51 9.25
CA PHE A 75 4.72 0.12 9.80
C PHE A 75 5.41 1.24 10.56
N TRP A 76 5.28 2.49 10.09
CA TRP A 76 5.78 3.66 10.81
C TRP A 76 5.08 3.82 12.17
N GLU A 77 3.76 3.64 12.22
CA GLU A 77 2.99 3.83 13.45
C GLU A 77 3.15 2.67 14.46
N ASN A 78 3.44 1.44 14.00
CA ASN A 78 3.29 0.24 14.84
C ASN A 78 4.56 -0.60 15.02
N PHE A 79 5.53 -0.56 14.10
CA PHE A 79 6.67 -1.50 14.11
C PHE A 79 8.03 -0.80 14.14
N ILE A 80 8.19 0.29 13.37
CA ILE A 80 9.47 0.97 13.21
C ILE A 80 9.52 2.16 14.16
N GLN A 81 10.34 2.06 15.21
CA GLN A 81 10.35 3.03 16.30
C GLN A 81 11.29 4.22 16.07
N ASP A 82 12.26 4.11 15.16
CA ASP A 82 13.20 5.17 14.83
C ASP A 82 13.05 5.64 13.38
N GLU A 83 13.20 6.95 13.20
CA GLU A 83 12.99 7.63 11.92
C GLU A 83 14.00 7.21 10.85
N GLU A 84 15.22 6.85 11.26
CA GLU A 84 16.29 6.41 10.36
C GLU A 84 15.91 5.07 9.69
N ASN A 85 15.56 4.06 10.48
CA ASN A 85 15.09 2.78 9.96
C ASN A 85 13.80 2.91 9.15
N ALA A 86 12.90 3.84 9.52
CA ALA A 86 11.69 4.08 8.75
C ALA A 86 12.00 4.58 7.33
N ARG A 87 12.95 5.51 7.21
CA ARG A 87 13.42 6.01 5.91
C ARG A 87 14.13 4.95 5.08
N ILE A 88 14.94 4.09 5.72
CA ILE A 88 15.63 2.99 5.04
C ILE A 88 14.60 1.98 4.51
N PHE A 89 13.66 1.55 5.35
CA PHE A 89 12.57 0.66 4.95
C PHE A 89 11.73 1.24 3.81
N GLU A 90 11.31 2.50 3.92
CA GLU A 90 10.55 3.20 2.88
C GLU A 90 11.32 3.25 1.55
N ALA A 91 12.61 3.56 1.59
CA ALA A 91 13.45 3.60 0.40
C ALA A 91 13.52 2.24 -0.31
N HIS A 92 13.70 1.15 0.45
CA HIS A 92 13.67 -0.20 -0.12
C HIS A 92 12.29 -0.56 -0.66
N LEU A 93 11.23 -0.27 0.09
CA LEU A 93 9.86 -0.58 -0.30
C LEU A 93 9.47 0.14 -1.60
N PHE A 94 9.79 1.43 -1.72
CA PHE A 94 9.49 2.21 -2.93
C PHE A 94 10.30 1.73 -4.13
N ARG A 95 11.57 1.39 -3.92
CA ARG A 95 12.42 0.82 -4.99
C ARG A 95 11.87 -0.53 -5.48
N MET A 96 11.44 -1.40 -4.58
CA MET A 96 10.87 -2.70 -4.93
C MET A 96 9.51 -2.55 -5.61
N PHE A 97 8.68 -1.61 -5.16
CA PHE A 97 7.41 -1.28 -5.80
C PHE A 97 7.62 -0.76 -7.21
N GLU A 98 8.55 0.19 -7.41
CA GLU A 98 8.91 0.72 -8.73
C GLU A 98 9.40 -0.38 -9.66
N LYS A 99 10.25 -1.29 -9.16
CA LYS A 99 10.72 -2.43 -9.94
C LYS A 99 9.59 -3.38 -10.35
N THR A 100 8.63 -3.61 -9.47
CA THR A 100 7.52 -4.55 -9.73
C THR A 100 6.47 -3.95 -10.66
N SER A 101 6.15 -2.66 -10.49
CA SER A 101 5.11 -1.96 -11.24
C SER A 101 5.61 -1.31 -12.53
N GLY A 102 6.91 -1.06 -12.65
CA GLY A 102 7.51 -0.26 -13.71
C GLY A 102 7.28 1.25 -13.56
N VAL A 103 6.70 1.71 -12.43
CA VAL A 103 6.33 3.11 -12.21
C VAL A 103 6.86 3.62 -10.87
N ASN A 104 7.50 4.77 -10.88
CA ASN A 104 7.93 5.45 -9.65
C ASN A 104 6.71 5.84 -8.80
N PRO A 105 6.54 5.31 -7.57
CA PRO A 105 5.37 5.58 -6.75
C PRO A 105 5.33 6.99 -6.16
N LYS A 106 6.47 7.69 -6.06
CA LYS A 106 6.60 8.95 -5.31
C LYS A 106 5.59 10.03 -5.73
N PRO A 107 5.38 10.34 -7.02
CA PRO A 107 4.41 11.36 -7.42
C PRO A 107 2.97 10.99 -7.04
N HIS A 108 2.62 9.71 -7.07
CA HIS A 108 1.28 9.21 -6.71
C HIS A 108 1.04 9.29 -5.20
N ILE A 109 2.05 8.96 -4.40
CA ILE A 109 2.01 9.11 -2.95
C ILE A 109 1.91 10.60 -2.56
N GLN A 110 2.65 11.48 -3.24
CA GLN A 110 2.55 12.92 -2.99
C GLN A 110 1.16 13.49 -3.33
N ASP A 111 0.54 13.03 -4.43
CA ASP A 111 -0.84 13.38 -4.78
C ASP A 111 -1.83 12.95 -3.69
N LEU A 112 -1.70 11.72 -3.20
CA LEU A 112 -2.51 11.20 -2.10
C LEU A 112 -2.33 12.04 -0.83
N VAL A 113 -1.08 12.29 -0.41
CA VAL A 113 -0.78 13.08 0.80
C VAL A 113 -1.40 14.48 0.70
N LYS A 114 -1.25 15.15 -0.46
CA LYS A 114 -1.87 16.47 -0.70
C LYS A 114 -3.39 16.43 -0.58
N TYR A 115 -4.03 15.37 -1.06
CA TYR A 115 -5.47 15.20 -0.97
C TYR A 115 -5.94 15.01 0.48
N VAL A 116 -5.21 14.21 1.26
CA VAL A 116 -5.53 13.89 2.66
C VAL A 116 -5.31 15.09 3.59
N GLN A 117 -4.30 15.93 3.32
CA GLN A 117 -3.96 17.09 4.15
C GLN A 117 -5.01 18.21 4.19
N GLN A 118 -6.05 18.18 3.35
CA GLN A 118 -7.04 19.27 3.31
C GLN A 118 -8.14 19.20 4.40
N GLY A 119 -7.94 18.38 5.44
CA GLY A 119 -8.50 18.67 6.78
C GLY A 119 -9.75 17.92 7.24
N GLU A 120 -10.20 16.86 6.57
CA GLU A 120 -11.37 16.07 7.02
C GLU A 120 -11.04 14.59 7.30
N PRO A 121 -11.74 13.94 8.25
CA PRO A 121 -11.62 12.51 8.50
C PRO A 121 -11.93 11.66 7.25
N SER A 122 -11.33 10.47 7.16
CA SER A 122 -11.62 9.45 6.12
C SER A 122 -11.22 9.78 4.68
N ARG A 123 -10.44 10.85 4.45
CA ARG A 123 -9.98 11.24 3.09
C ARG A 123 -9.09 10.23 2.39
N GLU A 124 -8.35 9.40 3.12
CA GLU A 124 -7.54 8.33 2.54
C GLU A 124 -8.42 7.31 1.80
N VAL A 125 -9.56 6.98 2.38
CA VAL A 125 -10.55 6.07 1.79
C VAL A 125 -11.33 6.76 0.67
N GLN A 126 -11.64 8.05 0.78
CA GLN A 126 -12.30 8.79 -0.30
C GLN A 126 -11.40 9.01 -1.52
N TYR A 127 -10.09 9.15 -1.28
CA TYR A 127 -9.11 9.36 -2.34
C TYR A 127 -9.13 8.24 -3.37
N ILE A 128 -9.21 6.97 -2.94
CA ILE A 128 -9.18 5.84 -3.88
C ILE A 128 -10.39 5.87 -4.83
N GLY A 129 -11.59 6.11 -4.30
CA GLY A 129 -12.81 6.25 -5.09
C GLY A 129 -12.69 7.41 -6.07
N SER A 130 -12.28 8.58 -5.59
CA SER A 130 -12.08 9.77 -6.43
C SER A 130 -11.05 9.52 -7.54
N LYS A 131 -9.93 8.88 -7.21
CA LYS A 131 -8.85 8.65 -8.17
C LYS A 131 -9.25 7.64 -9.24
N ILE A 132 -9.82 6.50 -8.86
CA ILE A 132 -10.28 5.49 -9.82
C ILE A 132 -11.31 6.12 -10.77
N CYS A 133 -12.26 6.88 -10.24
CA CYS A 133 -13.27 7.57 -11.04
C CYS A 133 -12.64 8.54 -12.06
N ARG A 134 -11.68 9.36 -11.64
CA ARG A 134 -10.95 10.27 -12.54
C ARG A 134 -10.14 9.52 -13.60
N THR A 135 -9.46 8.44 -13.20
CA THR A 135 -8.67 7.61 -14.11
C THR A 135 -9.52 6.93 -15.17
N LEU A 136 -10.79 6.64 -14.86
CA LEU A 136 -11.75 6.05 -15.78
C LEU A 136 -12.63 7.08 -16.50
N GLU A 137 -12.42 8.38 -16.27
CA GLU A 137 -13.26 9.46 -16.78
C GLU A 137 -14.76 9.29 -16.40
N LYS A 138 -15.02 8.73 -15.22
CA LYS A 138 -16.36 8.47 -14.66
C LYS A 138 -16.58 9.31 -13.40
N GLU A 139 -17.05 10.54 -13.55
CA GLU A 139 -17.38 11.41 -12.40
C GLU A 139 -18.77 11.08 -11.84
N ASP A 140 -18.85 10.07 -10.98
CA ASP A 140 -20.08 9.65 -10.30
C ASP A 140 -19.84 9.48 -8.79
N ALA A 141 -20.59 10.22 -7.98
CA ALA A 141 -20.45 10.22 -6.52
C ALA A 141 -20.87 8.89 -5.86
N PHE A 142 -21.85 8.18 -6.42
CA PHE A 142 -22.25 6.86 -5.94
C PHE A 142 -21.17 5.82 -6.29
N LEU A 143 -20.63 5.88 -7.51
CA LEU A 143 -19.51 5.03 -7.90
C LEU A 143 -18.29 5.24 -6.98
N MET A 144 -17.94 6.51 -6.73
CA MET A 144 -16.88 6.85 -5.78
C MET A 144 -17.13 6.24 -4.40
N LEU A 145 -18.37 6.31 -3.90
CA LEU A 145 -18.75 5.75 -2.60
C LEU A 145 -18.67 4.23 -2.56
N GLU A 146 -19.15 3.54 -3.61
CA GLU A 146 -19.09 2.08 -3.71
C GLU A 146 -17.63 1.58 -3.69
N ILE A 147 -16.78 2.18 -4.52
CA ILE A 147 -15.34 1.86 -4.57
C ILE A 147 -14.68 2.09 -3.20
N SER A 148 -14.95 3.24 -2.60
CA SER A 148 -14.41 3.61 -1.29
C SER A 148 -14.84 2.62 -0.20
N THR A 149 -16.09 2.15 -0.25
CA THR A 149 -16.65 1.20 0.72
C THR A 149 -16.01 -0.17 0.61
N VAL A 150 -15.86 -0.70 -0.61
CA VAL A 150 -15.16 -1.98 -0.84
C VAL A 150 -13.73 -1.90 -0.32
N PHE A 151 -13.00 -0.82 -0.65
CA PHE A 151 -11.64 -0.64 -0.19
C PHE A 151 -11.53 -0.53 1.35
N ALA A 152 -12.44 0.24 1.98
CA ALA A 152 -12.48 0.38 3.43
C ALA A 152 -12.67 -0.97 4.14
N SER A 153 -13.57 -1.81 3.62
CA SER A 153 -13.83 -3.15 4.15
C SER A 153 -12.53 -3.98 4.22
N PHE A 154 -11.71 -3.94 3.18
CA PHE A 154 -10.41 -4.63 3.17
C PHE A 154 -9.43 -4.10 4.20
N LEU A 155 -9.34 -2.77 4.37
CA LEU A 155 -8.51 -2.17 5.40
C LEU A 155 -8.91 -2.66 6.80
N THR A 156 -10.23 -2.78 7.05
CA THR A 156 -10.75 -3.21 8.35
C THR A 156 -10.68 -4.71 8.62
N HIS A 157 -10.67 -5.56 7.58
CA HIS A 157 -10.90 -7.00 7.74
C HIS A 157 -9.71 -7.91 7.41
N GLY A 158 -8.61 -7.41 6.86
CA GLY A 158 -7.47 -8.29 6.57
C GLY A 158 -6.18 -7.62 6.13
N PHE A 159 -6.22 -6.35 5.71
CA PHE A 159 -5.03 -5.67 5.20
C PHE A 159 -3.88 -5.63 6.20
N TYR A 160 -4.10 -5.06 7.40
CA TYR A 160 -3.02 -4.86 8.37
C TYR A 160 -2.47 -6.16 8.96
N GLU A 161 -3.33 -7.16 9.15
CA GLU A 161 -2.90 -8.50 9.59
C GLU A 161 -2.05 -9.19 8.51
N SER A 162 -2.43 -9.06 7.24
CA SER A 162 -1.62 -9.57 6.12
C SER A 162 -0.28 -8.85 6.01
N MET A 163 -0.25 -7.53 6.19
CA MET A 163 1.00 -6.76 6.24
C MET A 163 1.92 -7.28 7.36
N LYS A 164 1.37 -7.44 8.57
CA LYS A 164 2.12 -7.98 9.71
C LYS A 164 2.68 -9.38 9.42
N ARG A 165 1.86 -10.28 8.88
CA ARG A 165 2.32 -11.64 8.52
C ARG A 165 3.43 -11.61 7.48
N ALA A 166 3.32 -10.74 6.49
CA ALA A 166 4.34 -10.56 5.47
C ALA A 166 5.66 -10.03 6.04
N TRP A 167 5.58 -9.14 7.03
CA TRP A 167 6.74 -8.70 7.82
C TRP A 167 7.35 -9.85 8.63
N GLU A 168 6.55 -10.74 9.18
CA GLU A 168 6.99 -11.84 10.06
C GLU A 168 7.43 -13.11 9.30
N LEU A 169 7.43 -13.10 7.96
CA LEU A 169 7.88 -14.26 7.17
C LEU A 169 9.33 -14.66 7.50
N PRO A 170 9.66 -15.97 7.37
CA PRO A 170 11.03 -16.46 7.56
C PRO A 170 12.02 -15.76 6.62
N ASN A 171 13.24 -15.49 7.12
CA ASN A 171 14.28 -14.78 6.36
C ASN A 171 14.64 -15.48 5.03
N GLU A 172 14.59 -16.81 4.98
CA GLU A 172 14.84 -17.58 3.75
C GLU A 172 13.79 -17.25 2.68
N THR A 173 12.50 -17.25 3.06
CA THR A 173 11.40 -16.84 2.17
C THR A 173 11.55 -15.40 1.71
N LEU A 174 11.90 -14.48 2.63
CA LEU A 174 12.11 -13.08 2.29
C LEU A 174 13.29 -12.87 1.33
N LYS A 175 14.36 -13.65 1.49
CA LYS A 175 15.52 -13.62 0.57
C LYS A 175 15.12 -14.06 -0.82
N GLU A 176 14.40 -15.19 -0.95
CA GLU A 176 13.91 -15.65 -2.25
C GLU A 176 13.03 -14.60 -2.95
N MET A 177 12.18 -13.90 -2.19
CA MET A 177 11.35 -12.81 -2.74
C MET A 177 12.20 -11.64 -3.21
N ALA A 178 13.18 -11.21 -2.41
CA ALA A 178 14.07 -10.11 -2.77
C ALA A 178 14.93 -10.45 -3.99
N ASP A 179 15.50 -11.65 -4.04
CA ASP A 179 16.37 -12.10 -5.12
C ASP A 179 15.61 -12.23 -6.45
N LYS A 180 14.35 -12.73 -6.41
CA LYS A 180 13.48 -12.76 -7.60
C LYS A 180 13.24 -11.37 -8.17
N LEU A 181 12.96 -10.40 -7.30
CA LEU A 181 12.83 -9.00 -7.71
C LEU A 181 14.13 -8.51 -8.33
N GLU A 182 15.28 -8.76 -7.71
CA GLU A 182 16.59 -8.31 -8.20
C GLU A 182 16.99 -8.94 -9.55
N SER A 183 16.60 -10.20 -9.80
CA SER A 183 16.89 -10.92 -11.05
C SER A 183 16.01 -10.55 -12.25
N SER A 184 14.89 -9.86 -12.04
CA SER A 184 13.89 -9.57 -13.09
C SER A 184 14.21 -8.31 -13.92
N ASN A 185 15.49 -8.10 -14.30
CA ASN A 185 15.93 -7.01 -15.18
C ASN A 185 16.06 -7.47 -16.63
#